data_AF-A0A7Y2IML7-F1
#
_entry.id   AF-A0A7Y2IML7-F1
#
_cell.length_a   1.000
_cell.length_b   1.000
_cell.length_c   1.000
_cell.angle_alpha   90.00
_cell.angle_beta   90.00
_cell.angle_gamma   90.00
#
_symmetry.space_group_name_H-M   'P 1'
#
loop_
_entity.id
_entity.type
_entity.pdbx_description
1 polymer ?
#
loop_
_entity_poly.entity_id
_entity_poly.type
_entity_poly.pdbx_seq_one_letter_code
_entity_poly.pdbx_strand_id
1 'polypeptide(L)'
;MDTISIKRLGFALGSTCGILYLGCVFVMLTVPPPAVVRFFNSIMHGWDVEPIMRWDMPWWEAIVGVLEIFILGWLVGAVIAVLYNVGGRSGRQADA
;
A
#
# COMPACT_ATOMS: atom_id res chain seq x y z
N MET A 1 10.28 -14.21 21.51
CA MET A 1 9.64 -13.39 20.47
C MET A 1 8.18 -13.78 20.37
N ASP A 2 7.29 -12.83 20.63
CA ASP A 2 5.85 -13.00 20.47
C ASP A 2 5.51 -13.21 18.99
N THR A 3 4.50 -14.02 18.68
CA THR A 3 4.09 -14.25 17.29
C THR A 3 3.17 -13.14 16.81
N ILE A 4 3.37 -12.66 15.58
CA ILE A 4 2.47 -11.68 14.95
C ILE A 4 1.28 -12.41 14.31
N SER A 5 0.07 -11.90 14.55
CA SER A 5 -1.15 -12.42 13.91
C SER A 5 -1.20 -12.01 12.44
N ILE A 6 -1.18 -13.01 11.56
CA ILE A 6 -1.21 -12.84 10.09
C ILE A 6 -2.42 -12.02 9.64
N LYS A 7 -3.62 -12.38 10.12
CA LYS A 7 -4.87 -11.69 9.74
C LYS A 7 -4.88 -10.23 10.17
N ARG A 8 -4.35 -9.94 11.37
CA ARG A 8 -4.31 -8.57 11.91
C ARG A 8 -3.31 -7.71 11.17
N LEU A 9 -2.09 -8.21 10.92
CA LEU A 9 -1.08 -7.44 10.18
C LEU A 9 -1.49 -7.22 8.72
N GLY A 10 -2.02 -8.26 8.06
CA GLY A 10 -2.59 -8.11 6.72
C GLY A 10 -3.68 -7.05 6.69
N PHE A 11 -4.67 -7.14 7.59
CA PHE A 11 -5.76 -6.15 7.62
C PHE A 11 -5.26 -4.73 7.88
N ALA A 12 -4.31 -4.56 8.81
CA ALA A 12 -3.71 -3.27 9.09
C ALA A 12 -3.02 -2.69 7.85
N LEU A 13 -2.14 -3.47 7.20
CA LEU A 13 -1.39 -3.00 6.04
C LEU A 13 -2.30 -2.72 4.84
N GLY A 14 -3.24 -3.62 4.56
CA GLY A 14 -4.25 -3.42 3.51
C GLY A 14 -5.06 -2.13 3.73
N SER A 15 -5.53 -1.91 4.97
CA SER A 15 -6.28 -0.69 5.33
C SER A 15 -5.44 0.57 5.17
N THR A 16 -4.18 0.55 5.64
CA THR A 16 -3.26 1.68 5.50
C THR A 16 -3.00 2.02 4.03
N CYS A 17 -2.74 1.00 3.20
CA CYS A 17 -2.54 1.20 1.77
C CYS A 17 -3.81 1.76 1.09
N GLY A 18 -5.00 1.26 1.45
CA GLY A 18 -6.26 1.81 0.95
C GLY A 18 -6.49 3.28 1.34
N ILE A 19 -6.18 3.66 2.59
CA ILE A 19 -6.26 5.05 3.05
C ILE A 19 -5.27 5.93 2.28
N LEU A 20 -4.04 5.46 2.04
CA LEU A 20 -3.06 6.19 1.24
C LEU A 20 -3.57 6.43 -0.19
N TYR A 21 -4.17 5.43 -0.83
CA TYR A 21 -4.76 5.59 -2.16
C TYR A 21 -5.88 6.65 -2.16
N LEU A 22 -6.76 6.62 -1.16
CA LEU A 22 -7.80 7.65 -1.02
C LEU A 22 -7.20 9.06 -0.83
N GLY A 23 -6.09 9.16 -0.09
CA GLY A 23 -5.31 10.39 0.03
C GLY A 23 -4.77 10.88 -1.32
N CYS A 24 -4.27 9.97 -2.17
CA CYS A 24 -3.84 10.29 -3.53
C CYS A 24 -5.00 10.82 -4.38
N VAL A 25 -6.15 10.15 -4.36
CA VAL A 25 -7.37 10.60 -5.06
C VAL A 25 -7.78 11.99 -4.58
N PHE A 26 -7.77 12.24 -3.28
CA PHE A 26 -8.10 13.55 -2.71
C PHE A 26 -7.18 14.67 -3.23
N VAL A 27 -5.87 14.42 -3.30
CA VAL A 27 -4.92 15.38 -3.87
C VAL A 27 -5.23 15.64 -5.35
N MET A 28 -5.50 14.59 -6.13
CA MET A 28 -5.85 14.73 -7.55
C MET A 28 -7.13 15.54 -7.79
N LEU A 29 -8.09 15.48 -6.86
CA LEU A 29 -9.37 16.21 -6.97
C LEU A 29 -9.28 17.69 -6.53
N THR A 30 -8.31 18.03 -5.68
CA THR A 30 -8.26 19.36 -5.03
C THR A 30 -7.14 20.25 -5.55
N VAL A 31 -6.12 19.68 -6.16
CA VAL A 31 -4.92 20.39 -6.60
C VAL A 31 -4.85 20.46 -8.13
N PRO A 32 -4.41 21.58 -8.73
CA PRO A 32 -4.28 21.69 -10.18
C PRO A 32 -3.34 20.63 -10.79
N PRO A 33 -3.64 20.10 -11.99
CA PRO A 33 -2.86 19.04 -12.64
C PRO A 33 -1.33 19.23 -12.63
N PRO A 34 -0.76 20.40 -13.01
CA PRO A 34 0.70 20.55 -13.04
C PRO A 34 1.35 20.49 -11.65
N ALA A 35 0.63 20.87 -10.59
CA ALA A 35 1.14 20.79 -9.23
C ALA A 35 1.13 19.35 -8.70
N VAL A 36 0.11 18.56 -9.07
CA VAL A 36 0.02 17.14 -8.76
C VAL A 36 1.13 16.34 -9.45
N VAL A 37 1.40 16.61 -10.74
CA VAL A 37 2.52 15.98 -11.48
C VAL A 37 3.85 16.26 -10.75
N ARG A 38 4.12 17.52 -10.39
CA ARG A 38 5.34 17.89 -9.64
C ARG A 38 5.43 17.17 -8.30
N PHE A 39 4.32 17.02 -7.59
CA PHE A 39 4.26 16.31 -6.31
C PHE A 39 4.62 14.82 -6.47
N PHE A 40 4.01 14.12 -7.43
CA PHE A 40 4.30 12.71 -7.67
C PHE A 40 5.70 12.50 -8.27
N ASN A 41 6.18 13.39 -9.14
CA ASN A 41 7.57 13.35 -9.62
C ASN A 41 8.54 13.46 -8.44
N SER A 42 8.27 14.30 -7.44
CA SER A 42 9.08 14.40 -6.21
C SER A 42 9.10 13.09 -5.42
N ILE A 43 7.93 12.46 -5.21
CA ILE A 43 7.82 11.16 -4.51
C ILE A 43 8.55 10.06 -5.28
N MET A 44 8.49 10.09 -6.62
CA MET A 44 9.10 9.11 -7.51
C MET A 44 10.55 9.48 -7.88
N HIS A 45 11.24 10.26 -7.05
CA HIS A 45 12.66 10.60 -7.21
C HIS A 45 13.01 11.28 -8.55
N GLY A 46 12.11 12.11 -9.06
CA GLY A 46 12.27 12.89 -10.30
C GLY A 46 11.78 12.20 -11.57
N TRP A 47 11.20 11.00 -11.47
CA TRP A 47 10.57 10.33 -12.62
C TRP A 47 9.33 11.11 -13.08
N ASP A 48 9.25 11.39 -14.38
CA ASP A 48 8.09 12.10 -14.95
C ASP A 48 6.89 11.16 -15.08
N VAL A 49 5.86 11.39 -14.25
CA VAL A 49 4.63 10.59 -14.24
C VAL A 49 3.55 11.11 -15.19
N GLU A 50 3.72 12.31 -15.76
CA GLU A 50 2.70 12.92 -16.64
C GLU A 50 2.22 11.98 -17.77
N PRO A 51 3.08 11.21 -18.46
CA PRO A 51 2.65 10.35 -19.57
C PRO A 51 1.74 9.18 -19.17
N ILE A 52 1.74 8.77 -17.89
CA ILE A 52 0.96 7.64 -17.38
C ILE A 52 -0.27 8.07 -16.58
N MET A 53 -0.37 9.36 -16.22
CA MET A 53 -1.48 9.88 -15.45
C MET A 53 -2.74 10.03 -16.31
N ARG A 54 -3.84 9.43 -15.85
CA ARG A 54 -5.17 9.59 -16.44
C ARG A 54 -6.02 10.52 -15.58
N TRP A 55 -6.30 11.71 -16.08
CA TRP A 55 -7.13 12.71 -15.40
C TRP A 55 -8.62 12.40 -15.49
N ASP A 56 -9.04 11.78 -16.58
CA ASP A 56 -10.44 11.41 -16.85
C ASP A 56 -10.75 9.98 -16.37
N MET A 57 -10.59 9.74 -15.07
CA MET A 57 -10.90 8.45 -14.46
C MET A 57 -12.32 8.43 -13.87
N PRO A 58 -13.18 7.48 -14.28
CA PRO A 58 -14.47 7.26 -13.64
C PRO A 58 -14.32 6.91 -12.15
N TRP A 59 -15.26 7.38 -11.32
CA TRP A 59 -15.25 7.12 -9.86
C TRP A 59 -15.29 5.62 -9.49
N TRP A 60 -15.85 4.76 -10.35
CA TRP A 60 -15.88 3.32 -10.12
C TRP A 60 -14.51 2.66 -10.30
N GLU A 61 -13.66 3.17 -11.22
CA GLU A 61 -12.28 2.69 -11.39
C GLU A 61 -11.46 3.00 -10.12
N ALA A 62 -11.72 4.14 -9.47
CA ALA A 62 -11.09 4.45 -8.18
C ALA A 62 -11.49 3.47 -7.07
N ILE A 63 -12.75 3.02 -7.03
CA ILE A 63 -13.20 1.99 -6.06
C ILE A 63 -12.48 0.67 -6.32
N VAL A 64 -12.35 0.27 -7.58
CA VAL A 64 -11.58 -0.93 -7.94
C VAL A 64 -10.11 -0.79 -7.52
N GLY A 65 -9.50 0.37 -7.75
CA GLY A 65 -8.13 0.66 -7.32
C GLY A 65 -7.92 0.56 -5.79
N VAL A 66 -8.88 1.05 -4.99
CA VAL A 66 -8.84 0.88 -3.53
C VAL A 66 -8.87 -0.60 -3.15
N LEU A 67 -9.74 -1.40 -3.78
CA LEU A 67 -9.84 -2.84 -3.51
C LEU A 67 -8.56 -3.57 -3.88
N GLU A 68 -7.98 -3.27 -5.05
CA GLU A 68 -6.73 -3.88 -5.51
C GLU A 68 -5.58 -3.57 -4.54
N ILE A 69 -5.38 -2.31 -4.18
CA ILE A 69 -4.33 -1.91 -3.24
C ILE A 69 -4.56 -2.48 -1.85
N PHE A 70 -5.81 -2.57 -1.39
CA PHE A 70 -6.14 -3.21 -0.12
C PHE A 70 -5.74 -4.69 -0.13
N ILE A 71 -6.10 -5.44 -1.19
CA ILE A 71 -5.78 -6.86 -1.32
C ILE A 71 -4.26 -7.05 -1.38
N LEU A 72 -3.56 -6.25 -2.18
CA LEU A 72 -2.09 -6.31 -2.27
C LEU A 72 -1.42 -5.99 -0.93
N GLY A 73 -1.84 -4.91 -0.26
CA GLY A 73 -1.34 -4.55 1.06
C GLY A 73 -1.64 -5.64 2.11
N TRP A 74 -2.81 -6.27 2.04
CA TRP A 74 -3.16 -7.38 2.92
C TRP A 74 -2.26 -8.59 2.73
N LEU A 75 -2.00 -8.98 1.48
CA LEU A 75 -1.12 -10.08 1.14
C LEU A 75 0.31 -9.81 1.58
N VAL A 76 0.83 -8.60 1.35
CA VAL A 76 2.16 -8.19 1.82
C VAL A 76 2.24 -8.27 3.34
N GLY A 77 1.23 -7.78 4.07
CA GLY A 77 1.20 -7.85 5.53
C GLY A 77 1.14 -9.29 6.04
N ALA A 78 0.40 -10.16 5.35
CA ALA A 78 0.38 -11.59 5.65
C ALA A 78 1.76 -12.24 5.45
N VAL A 79 2.46 -11.94 4.35
CA VAL A 79 3.81 -12.44 4.08
C VAL A 79 4.80 -11.96 5.16
N ILE A 80 4.76 -10.67 5.53
CA ILE A 80 5.61 -10.12 6.60
C ILE A 80 5.38 -10.88 7.91
N ALA A 81 4.12 -11.12 8.30
CA ALA A 81 3.80 -11.87 9.52
C ALA A 81 4.33 -13.30 9.48
N VAL A 82 4.23 -13.99 8.33
CA VAL A 82 4.77 -15.34 8.16
C VAL A 82 6.29 -15.34 8.32
N LEU A 83 7.00 -14.45 7.62
CA LEU A 83 8.47 -14.35 7.68
C LEU A 83 8.96 -14.04 9.10
N TYR A 84 8.30 -13.10 9.79
CA TYR A 84 8.60 -12.77 11.18
C TYR A 84 8.45 -14.00 12.10
N ASN A 85 7.36 -14.75 11.92
CA ASN A 85 7.09 -15.93 12.74
C ASN A 85 8.03 -17.11 12.43
N VAL A 86 8.50 -17.27 11.19
CA VAL A 86 9.48 -18.31 10.83
C VAL A 86 10.81 -18.10 11.55
N GLY A 87 11.34 -16.87 11.55
CA GLY A 87 12.56 -16.53 12.29
C GLY A 87 12.43 -16.79 13.80
N GLY A 88 11.24 -16.56 14.37
CA GLY A 88 10.96 -16.82 15.78
C GLY A 88 10.80 -18.29 16.16
N ARG A 89 10.38 -19.16 15.23
CA ARG A 89 10.24 -20.61 15.45
C ARG A 89 11.59 -21.33 15.39
N SER A 90 12.51 -20.85 14.55
CA SER A 90 13.82 -21.46 14.38
C SER A 90 14.70 -21.39 15.64
N GLY A 91 14.56 -20.33 16.47
CA GLY A 91 15.26 -20.25 17.75
C GLY A 91 14.72 -21.22 18.80
N ARG A 92 13.40 -21.43 18.84
CA ARG A 92 12.75 -22.28 19.85
C ARG A 92 13.00 -23.78 19.66
N GLN A 93 13.42 -24.19 18.46
CA GLN A 93 13.72 -25.58 18.13
C GLN A 93 15.21 -25.92 18.29
N ALA A 94 16.08 -24.92 18.47
CA ALA A 94 17.49 -25.10 18.84
C ALA A 94 17.68 -25.21 20.37
N ASP A 95 16.70 -24.76 21.16
CA ASP A 95 16.73 -24.74 22.63
C ASP A 95 15.93 -25.90 23.28
N ALA A 96 15.43 -26.86 22.49
CA ALA A 96 14.64 -28.01 22.92
C ALA A 96 15.31 -29.32 22.50
#